data_AF-A0A941YGE1-F1
#
_entry.id   AF-A0A941YGE1-F1
#
_cell.length_a   1.000
_cell.length_b   1.000
_cell.length_c   1.000
_cell.angle_alpha   90.00
_cell.angle_beta   90.00
_cell.angle_gamma   90.00
#
_symmetry.space_group_name_H-M   'P 1'
#
loop_
_entity.id
_entity.type
_entity.pdbx_description
1 polymer ?
#
loop_
_entity_poly.entity_id
_entity_poly.type
_entity_poly.pdbx_seq_one_letter_code
_entity_poly.pdbx_strand_id
1 'polypeptide(L)'
;MDHFQDRISTISGKLSACSAVLVLTCSSGMAQGAPGQQPVANSHVRLSSQIVAGKKCSVIWVSRKVAATAFDVELAPDFPNGDTEFKSFLSDQSIVAAINGAYFDKLTRHPIGDIWKQGELKYFGAMGTAFCVGRDGRFDIRRVERSRHADWSKQSLVVACGPALVLDGKVDCDWQSEGFRDPSVIVSTPRMGIGYTQDQDLLLVSSTSATFEEFAQVMHKLG
;
A
#
# COMPACT_ATOMS: atom_id res chain seq x y z
N MET A 1 19.42 -19.73 -3.33
CA MET A 1 18.10 -19.04 -3.27
C MET A 1 18.28 -17.54 -3.52
N ASP A 2 19.32 -17.14 -4.27
CA ASP A 2 19.95 -15.81 -4.11
C ASP A 2 19.86 -14.89 -5.33
N HIS A 3 19.17 -15.30 -6.41
CA HIS A 3 18.98 -14.46 -7.61
C HIS A 3 17.58 -13.80 -7.71
N PHE A 4 16.72 -13.99 -6.70
CA PHE A 4 15.38 -13.38 -6.67
C PHE A 4 15.43 -11.87 -6.41
N GLN A 5 16.45 -11.40 -5.67
CA GLN A 5 16.49 -10.02 -5.17
C GLN A 5 16.93 -9.00 -6.22
N ASP A 6 17.65 -9.39 -7.28
CA ASP A 6 18.01 -8.50 -8.40
C ASP A 6 16.82 -8.22 -9.35
N ARG A 7 15.65 -8.78 -9.02
CA ARG A 7 14.46 -8.78 -9.88
C ARG A 7 13.28 -8.09 -9.21
N ILE A 8 13.47 -7.34 -8.13
CA ILE A 8 12.37 -6.67 -7.44
C ILE A 8 11.85 -5.53 -8.31
N SER A 9 10.52 -5.47 -8.51
CA SER A 9 9.85 -4.35 -9.17
C SER A 9 10.12 -3.04 -8.42
N THR A 10 10.69 -2.04 -9.09
CA THR A 10 10.73 -0.68 -8.51
C THR A 10 9.40 -0.02 -8.83
N ILE A 11 8.73 0.41 -7.78
CA ILE A 11 7.46 1.10 -7.85
C ILE A 11 7.75 2.56 -8.26
N SER A 12 7.75 2.85 -9.56
CA SER A 12 7.97 4.19 -10.11
C SER A 12 6.76 4.65 -10.91
N GLY A 13 6.25 5.85 -10.62
CA GLY A 13 4.92 6.36 -10.96
C GLY A 13 4.59 6.64 -12.43
N LYS A 14 5.08 5.87 -13.40
CA LYS A 14 4.61 5.93 -14.79
C LYS A 14 4.49 4.52 -15.37
N LEU A 15 3.25 4.10 -15.64
CA LEU A 15 2.90 2.78 -16.20
C LEU A 15 3.64 1.60 -15.53
N SER A 16 3.64 1.58 -14.20
CA SER A 16 4.21 0.45 -13.47
C SER A 16 3.21 -0.70 -13.48
N ALA A 17 3.62 -1.84 -14.04
CA ALA A 17 2.86 -3.07 -13.93
C ALA A 17 2.78 -3.49 -12.46
N CYS A 18 1.61 -3.92 -12.02
CA CYS A 18 1.32 -4.27 -10.63
C CYS A 18 0.65 -5.65 -10.57
N SER A 19 1.10 -6.52 -9.67
CA SER A 19 0.42 -7.79 -9.38
C SER A 19 -0.71 -7.62 -8.37
N ALA A 20 -0.63 -6.60 -7.52
CA ALA A 20 -1.67 -6.21 -6.57
C ALA A 20 -1.72 -4.69 -6.36
N VAL A 21 -2.91 -4.16 -6.12
CA VAL A 21 -3.18 -2.73 -5.84
C VAL A 21 -4.07 -2.65 -4.61
N LEU A 22 -3.71 -1.82 -3.63
CA LEU A 22 -4.64 -1.51 -2.56
C LEU A 22 -5.60 -0.42 -3.04
N VAL A 23 -6.89 -0.71 -2.94
CA VAL A 23 -7.96 0.20 -3.32
C VAL A 23 -8.79 0.59 -2.10
N LEU A 24 -9.27 1.82 -2.14
CA LEU A 24 -10.31 2.32 -1.27
C LEU A 24 -11.55 2.52 -2.13
N THR A 25 -12.64 1.85 -1.76
CA THR A 25 -13.94 2.03 -2.38
C THR A 25 -14.87 2.79 -1.44
N CYS A 26 -15.71 3.64 -2.02
CA CYS A 26 -16.80 4.27 -1.29
C CYS A 26 -18.05 3.40 -1.49
N SER A 27 -18.57 2.79 -0.43
CA SER A 27 -19.88 2.15 -0.51
C SER A 27 -20.96 3.23 -0.47
N SER A 28 -21.24 3.88 -1.60
CA SER A 28 -22.53 4.55 -1.77
C SER A 28 -23.57 3.44 -1.81
N GLY A 29 -24.23 3.20 -0.66
CA GLY A 29 -25.48 2.44 -0.65
C GLY A 29 -26.38 3.02 -1.74
N MET A 30 -27.00 2.14 -2.54
CA MET A 30 -27.85 2.52 -3.66
C MET A 30 -28.94 3.50 -3.24
N ALA A 31 -28.68 4.79 -3.32
CA ALA A 31 -29.67 5.83 -3.45
C ALA A 31 -29.58 6.28 -4.91
N GLN A 32 -30.52 5.82 -5.73
CA GLN A 32 -30.74 6.35 -7.07
C GLN A 32 -31.05 7.85 -6.93
N GLY A 33 -30.03 8.69 -7.07
CA GLY A 33 -30.18 10.14 -7.24
C GLY A 33 -30.48 10.45 -8.69
N ALA A 34 -31.49 11.27 -8.92
CA ALA A 34 -31.93 11.71 -10.24
C ALA A 34 -30.79 12.30 -11.10
N PRO A 35 -30.86 12.17 -12.45
CA PRO A 35 -29.82 12.66 -13.34
C PRO A 35 -29.72 14.19 -13.26
N GLY A 36 -28.55 14.70 -12.84
CA GLY A 36 -28.26 16.14 -12.82
C GLY A 36 -27.51 16.66 -11.59
N GLN A 37 -27.26 15.84 -10.56
CA GLN A 37 -26.39 16.26 -9.46
C GLN A 37 -24.92 15.99 -9.79
N GLN A 38 -24.11 17.05 -9.85
CA GLN A 38 -22.65 16.96 -9.85
C GLN A 38 -22.18 16.11 -8.65
N PRO A 39 -21.14 15.28 -8.81
CA PRO A 39 -20.66 14.42 -7.74
C PRO A 39 -20.28 15.29 -6.54
N VAL A 40 -20.93 15.03 -5.41
CA VAL A 40 -20.63 15.68 -4.13
C VAL A 40 -19.15 15.42 -3.84
N ALA A 41 -18.36 16.48 -3.72
CA ALA A 41 -16.94 16.36 -3.38
C ALA A 41 -16.81 15.51 -2.10
N ASN A 42 -16.24 14.31 -2.21
CA ASN A 42 -16.12 13.37 -1.11
C ASN A 42 -15.25 13.98 0.00
N SER A 43 -15.87 14.57 1.02
CA SER A 43 -15.23 15.31 2.12
C SER A 43 -14.26 14.48 2.99
N HIS A 44 -14.09 13.21 2.68
CA HIS A 44 -13.41 12.19 3.46
C HIS A 44 -12.08 11.75 2.85
N VAL A 45 -11.86 12.05 1.58
CA VAL A 45 -10.62 11.80 0.85
C VAL A 45 -10.06 13.15 0.42
N ARG A 46 -8.85 13.47 0.84
CA ARG A 46 -8.20 14.74 0.52
C ARG A 46 -6.84 14.50 -0.11
N LEU A 47 -6.66 14.94 -1.34
CA LEU A 47 -5.35 15.02 -1.97
C LEU A 47 -4.67 16.34 -1.57
N SER A 48 -3.39 16.26 -1.23
CA SER A 48 -2.53 17.41 -0.95
C SER A 48 -1.16 17.22 -1.58
N SER A 49 -0.57 18.29 -2.09
CA SER A 49 0.83 18.33 -2.53
C SER A 49 1.59 19.24 -1.59
N GLN A 50 2.69 18.76 -1.03
CA GLN A 50 3.42 19.45 0.02
C GLN A 50 4.89 19.05 0.06
N ILE A 51 5.73 19.88 0.69
CA ILE A 51 7.11 19.56 0.99
C ILE A 51 7.18 19.08 2.43
N VAL A 52 7.61 17.84 2.65
CA VAL A 52 7.75 17.23 3.97
C VAL A 52 9.16 16.67 4.09
N ALA A 53 9.85 16.96 5.19
CA ALA A 53 11.27 16.58 5.37
C ALA A 53 12.17 16.97 4.16
N GLY A 54 11.86 18.07 3.46
CA GLY A 54 12.58 18.52 2.27
C GLY A 54 12.26 17.75 0.98
N LYS A 55 11.31 16.81 0.99
CA LYS A 55 10.87 16.04 -0.18
C LYS A 55 9.53 16.52 -0.68
N LYS A 56 9.39 16.63 -2.00
CA LYS A 56 8.10 16.90 -2.64
C LYS A 56 7.24 15.64 -2.61
N CYS A 57 6.08 15.74 -1.97
CA CYS A 57 5.18 14.62 -1.74
C CYS A 57 3.76 14.95 -2.18
N SER A 58 3.05 13.94 -2.70
CA SER A 58 1.58 13.95 -2.79
C SER A 58 1.04 13.01 -1.74
N VAL A 59 0.05 13.47 -0.96
CA VAL A 59 -0.57 12.70 0.12
C VAL A 59 -2.08 12.67 -0.10
N ILE A 60 -2.63 11.47 -0.19
CA ILE A 60 -4.06 11.22 -0.08
C ILE A 60 -4.35 10.88 1.37
N TRP A 61 -5.12 11.73 2.03
CA TRP A 61 -5.64 11.52 3.37
C TRP A 61 -7.01 10.88 3.28
N VAL A 62 -7.24 9.81 4.02
CA VAL A 62 -8.55 9.16 4.13
C VAL A 62 -8.95 9.17 5.59
N SER A 63 -9.98 9.92 5.93
CA SER A 63 -10.42 9.96 7.31
C SER A 63 -11.14 8.69 7.72
N ARG A 64 -10.77 8.11 8.87
CA ARG A 64 -11.45 6.94 9.42
C ARG A 64 -12.76 7.26 10.14
N LYS A 65 -13.07 8.55 10.36
CA LYS A 65 -14.34 8.99 10.96
C LYS A 65 -15.58 8.68 10.10
N VAL A 66 -15.42 7.89 9.05
CA VAL A 66 -16.42 7.59 8.04
C VAL A 66 -16.59 6.09 8.03
N ALA A 67 -17.70 5.61 8.58
CA ALA A 67 -18.02 4.19 8.66
C ALA A 67 -18.29 3.52 7.30
N ALA A 68 -18.19 4.27 6.19
CA ALA A 68 -18.57 3.84 4.84
C ALA A 68 -17.37 3.59 3.88
N THR A 69 -16.14 3.64 4.37
CA THR A 69 -14.94 3.35 3.57
C THR A 69 -14.54 1.88 3.69
N ALA A 70 -14.57 1.17 2.56
CA ALA A 70 -14.09 -0.20 2.46
C ALA A 70 -12.70 -0.23 1.82
N PHE A 71 -11.81 -1.03 2.40
CA PHE A 71 -10.46 -1.26 1.90
C PHE A 71 -10.41 -2.66 1.30
N ASP A 72 -9.91 -2.79 0.07
CA ASP A 72 -9.66 -4.09 -0.55
C ASP A 72 -8.32 -4.09 -1.30
N VAL A 73 -7.82 -5.27 -1.61
CA VAL A 73 -6.69 -5.49 -2.51
C VAL A 73 -7.22 -6.02 -3.83
N GLU A 74 -7.03 -5.28 -4.91
CA GLU A 74 -7.28 -5.80 -6.25
C GLU A 74 -6.06 -6.57 -6.76
N LEU A 75 -6.31 -7.72 -7.37
CA LEU A 75 -5.29 -8.65 -7.86
C LEU A 75 -5.29 -8.66 -9.38
N ALA A 76 -4.12 -8.76 -10.00
CA ALA A 76 -4.02 -8.90 -11.45
C ALA A 76 -4.79 -10.15 -11.93
N PRO A 77 -5.34 -10.16 -13.16
CA PRO A 77 -6.14 -11.29 -13.66
C PRO A 77 -5.45 -12.65 -13.56
N ASP A 78 -4.13 -12.71 -13.83
CA ASP A 78 -3.32 -13.94 -13.79
C ASP A 78 -2.55 -14.10 -12.48
N PHE A 79 -2.98 -13.43 -11.41
CA PHE A 79 -2.33 -13.53 -10.09
C PHE A 79 -2.25 -14.99 -9.59
N PRO A 80 -1.11 -15.43 -9.01
CA PRO A 80 0.10 -14.66 -8.70
C PRO A 80 1.12 -14.60 -9.83
N ASN A 81 0.84 -15.17 -11.01
CA ASN A 81 1.81 -15.37 -12.10
C ASN A 81 1.80 -14.24 -13.15
N GLY A 82 0.98 -13.21 -12.96
CA GLY A 82 0.87 -12.09 -13.88
C GLY A 82 0.79 -10.74 -13.17
N ASP A 83 0.98 -9.70 -13.97
CA ASP A 83 0.79 -8.31 -13.61
C ASP A 83 -0.01 -7.59 -14.70
N THR A 84 -0.55 -6.42 -14.36
CA THR A 84 -1.26 -5.57 -15.32
C THR A 84 -0.96 -4.11 -15.06
N GLU A 85 -1.28 -3.23 -16.01
CA GLU A 85 -1.10 -1.79 -15.81
C GLU A 85 -1.94 -1.29 -14.65
N PHE A 86 -1.40 -0.42 -13.80
CA PHE A 86 -2.12 0.18 -12.68
C PHE A 86 -3.52 0.72 -13.03
N LYS A 87 -3.67 1.28 -14.25
CA LYS A 87 -4.95 1.86 -14.70
C LYS A 87 -6.06 0.83 -14.92
N SER A 88 -5.75 -0.42 -15.23
CA SER A 88 -6.78 -1.45 -15.47
C SER A 88 -7.56 -1.77 -14.20
N PHE A 89 -6.90 -1.68 -13.04
CA PHE A 89 -7.52 -1.79 -11.71
C PHE A 89 -8.52 -0.68 -11.41
N LEU A 90 -8.36 0.49 -12.05
CA LEU A 90 -9.21 1.67 -11.81
C LEU A 90 -10.42 1.74 -12.75
N SER A 91 -10.77 0.63 -13.40
CA SER A 91 -11.96 0.55 -14.24
C SER A 91 -13.26 0.57 -13.41
N ASP A 92 -13.19 0.18 -12.14
CA ASP A 92 -14.29 0.32 -11.19
C ASP A 92 -14.40 1.79 -10.70
N GLN A 93 -15.53 2.42 -11.02
CA GLN A 93 -15.83 3.80 -10.62
C GLN A 93 -16.11 3.95 -9.12
N SER A 94 -16.25 2.85 -8.37
CA SER A 94 -16.39 2.87 -6.91
C SER A 94 -15.07 3.19 -6.19
N ILE A 95 -13.93 3.04 -6.88
CA ILE A 95 -12.60 3.32 -6.34
C ILE A 95 -12.38 4.83 -6.27
N VAL A 96 -12.19 5.32 -5.05
CA VAL A 96 -11.98 6.77 -4.77
C VAL A 96 -10.52 7.11 -4.50
N ALA A 97 -9.72 6.12 -4.11
CA ALA A 97 -8.28 6.23 -3.98
C ALA A 97 -7.63 4.86 -4.19
N ALA A 98 -6.43 4.84 -4.75
CA ALA A 98 -5.65 3.64 -4.92
C ALA A 98 -4.16 3.94 -4.81
N ILE A 99 -3.41 2.99 -4.29
CA ILE A 99 -1.95 2.97 -4.35
C ILE A 99 -1.53 1.58 -4.77
N ASN A 100 -0.48 1.48 -5.56
CA ASN A 100 0.03 0.17 -5.92
C ASN A 100 0.55 -0.56 -4.67
N GLY A 101 0.39 -1.88 -4.66
CA GLY A 101 0.62 -2.70 -3.47
C GLY A 101 2.04 -3.23 -3.36
N ALA A 102 2.13 -4.54 -3.10
CA ALA A 102 3.36 -5.23 -2.77
C ALA A 102 4.40 -5.22 -3.91
N TYR A 103 5.67 -5.23 -3.51
CA TYR A 103 6.76 -5.64 -4.38
C TYR A 103 6.53 -7.05 -4.92
N PHE A 104 7.02 -7.30 -6.13
CA PHE A 104 6.97 -8.60 -6.77
C PHE A 104 8.22 -8.84 -7.61
N ASP A 105 8.49 -10.10 -7.93
CA ASP A 105 9.60 -10.49 -8.79
C ASP A 105 9.26 -10.28 -10.26
N LYS A 106 10.06 -9.50 -10.99
CA LYS A 106 9.85 -9.11 -12.39
C LYS A 106 9.78 -10.30 -13.36
N LEU A 107 10.33 -11.47 -13.01
CA LEU A 107 10.33 -12.64 -13.89
C LEU A 107 9.11 -13.53 -13.63
N THR A 108 8.91 -13.90 -12.37
CA THR A 108 7.86 -14.84 -11.93
C THR A 108 6.53 -14.15 -11.65
N ARG A 109 6.54 -12.82 -11.47
CA ARG A 109 5.43 -11.96 -11.03
C ARG A 109 4.93 -12.24 -9.61
N HIS A 110 5.58 -13.16 -8.92
CA HIS A 110 5.26 -13.55 -7.56
C HIS A 110 5.47 -12.40 -6.57
N PRO A 111 4.46 -12.08 -5.74
CA PRO A 111 4.61 -11.12 -4.66
C PRO A 111 5.71 -11.52 -3.68
N ILE A 112 6.27 -10.54 -2.98
CA ILE A 112 7.30 -10.76 -1.97
C ILE A 112 6.68 -11.09 -0.60
N GLY A 113 5.59 -10.44 -0.24
CA GLY A 113 4.94 -10.63 1.05
C GLY A 113 3.58 -11.31 0.92
N ASP A 114 3.04 -11.68 2.08
CA ASP A 114 1.70 -12.24 2.20
C ASP A 114 0.62 -11.30 1.67
N ILE A 115 -0.35 -11.88 0.98
CA ILE A 115 -1.57 -11.21 0.55
C ILE A 115 -2.76 -11.97 1.12
N TRP A 116 -3.52 -11.31 1.99
CA TRP A 116 -4.73 -11.82 2.60
C TRP A 116 -5.90 -10.91 2.24
N LYS A 117 -6.96 -11.47 1.68
CA LYS A 117 -8.22 -10.75 1.46
C LYS A 117 -9.40 -11.71 1.59
N GLN A 118 -10.54 -11.18 2.01
CA GLN A 118 -11.80 -11.93 2.09
C GLN A 118 -11.70 -13.21 2.96
N GLY A 119 -10.87 -13.16 4.00
CA GLY A 119 -10.68 -14.28 4.93
C GLY A 119 -9.82 -15.44 4.40
N GLU A 120 -9.11 -15.24 3.30
CA GLU A 120 -8.25 -16.25 2.68
C GLU A 120 -6.85 -15.70 2.40
N LEU A 121 -5.84 -16.55 2.60
CA LEU A 121 -4.47 -16.30 2.16
C LEU A 121 -4.39 -16.52 0.65
N LYS A 122 -4.34 -15.42 -0.12
CA LYS A 122 -4.22 -15.48 -1.58
C LYS A 122 -2.80 -15.77 -2.02
N TYR A 123 -1.81 -15.35 -1.23
CA TYR A 123 -0.41 -15.64 -1.51
C TYR A 123 0.43 -15.65 -0.24
N PHE A 124 1.37 -16.59 -0.16
CA PHE A 124 2.36 -16.72 0.91
C PHE A 124 3.72 -16.23 0.42
N GLY A 125 4.15 -15.06 0.89
CA GLY A 125 5.45 -14.49 0.60
C GLY A 125 6.44 -14.62 1.75
N ALA A 126 5.94 -14.70 2.99
CA ALA A 126 6.72 -14.97 4.20
C ALA A 126 7.84 -13.96 4.49
N MET A 127 7.72 -12.71 4.04
CA MET A 127 8.75 -11.68 4.24
C MET A 127 8.17 -10.26 4.28
N GLY A 128 8.89 -9.39 4.99
CA GLY A 128 8.71 -7.93 4.96
C GLY A 128 7.90 -7.40 6.14
N THR A 129 7.32 -6.23 5.92
CA THR A 129 6.41 -5.56 6.86
C THR A 129 5.02 -5.48 6.26
N ALA A 130 4.00 -5.78 7.06
CA ALA A 130 2.61 -5.92 6.66
C ALA A 130 1.77 -4.74 7.12
N PHE A 131 1.05 -4.13 6.17
CA PHE A 131 -0.12 -3.31 6.48
C PHE A 131 -1.34 -4.23 6.64
N CYS A 132 -2.03 -4.07 7.76
CA CYS A 132 -3.17 -4.90 8.15
C CYS A 132 -4.40 -4.04 8.40
N VAL A 133 -5.56 -4.58 8.04
CA VAL A 133 -6.86 -4.07 8.47
C VAL A 133 -7.52 -5.15 9.32
N GLY A 134 -7.80 -4.83 10.57
CA GLY A 134 -8.54 -5.69 11.49
C GLY A 134 -9.99 -5.84 11.07
N ARG A 135 -10.63 -6.94 11.50
CA ARG A 135 -12.09 -7.10 11.32
C ARG A 135 -12.91 -6.02 12.06
N ASP A 136 -12.31 -5.34 13.02
CA ASP A 136 -12.84 -4.14 13.69
C ASP A 136 -12.57 -2.83 12.92
N GLY A 137 -11.97 -2.93 11.73
CA GLY A 137 -11.61 -1.81 10.87
C GLY A 137 -10.44 -0.99 11.40
N ARG A 138 -9.63 -1.50 12.34
CA ARG A 138 -8.41 -0.83 12.80
C ARG A 138 -7.22 -1.16 11.90
N PHE A 139 -6.41 -0.17 11.62
CA PHE A 139 -5.13 -0.32 10.94
C PHE A 139 -4.03 -0.71 11.92
N ASP A 140 -3.13 -1.56 11.43
CA ASP A 140 -1.91 -1.99 12.10
C ASP A 140 -0.80 -2.15 11.06
N ILE A 141 0.44 -1.85 11.44
CA ILE A 141 1.63 -2.15 10.63
C ILE A 141 2.60 -2.92 11.51
N ARG A 142 3.00 -4.10 11.05
CA ARG A 142 3.86 -5.00 11.82
C ARG A 142 4.77 -5.83 10.95
N ARG A 143 5.95 -6.16 11.47
CA ARG A 143 6.91 -7.06 10.81
C ARG A 143 6.35 -8.47 10.71
N VAL A 144 6.63 -9.12 9.59
CA VAL A 144 6.34 -10.54 9.36
C VAL A 144 7.60 -11.33 9.69
N GLU A 145 7.45 -12.41 10.47
CA GLU A 145 8.59 -13.30 10.72
C GLU A 145 8.97 -14.03 9.43
N ARG A 146 10.24 -13.95 9.06
CA ARG A 146 10.72 -14.47 7.79
C ARG A 146 10.55 -15.99 7.71
N SER A 147 10.06 -16.47 6.57
CA SER A 147 9.86 -17.90 6.27
C SER A 147 8.87 -18.60 7.22
N ARG A 148 8.01 -17.85 7.91
CA ARG A 148 6.96 -18.40 8.76
C ARG A 148 5.58 -17.94 8.32
N HIS A 149 4.58 -18.79 8.56
CA HIS A 149 3.19 -18.41 8.44
C HIS A 149 2.78 -17.54 9.62
N ALA A 150 2.31 -16.34 9.31
CA ALA A 150 1.62 -15.50 10.28
C ALA A 150 0.13 -15.87 10.32
N ASP A 151 -0.48 -15.76 11.51
CA ASP A 151 -1.92 -15.89 11.67
C ASP A 151 -2.62 -14.57 11.34
N TRP A 152 -3.30 -14.56 10.19
CA TRP A 152 -4.07 -13.43 9.69
C TRP A 152 -5.58 -13.55 9.95
N SER A 153 -6.02 -14.56 10.70
CA SER A 153 -7.45 -14.85 10.90
C SER A 153 -8.24 -13.68 11.50
N LYS A 154 -7.60 -12.82 12.29
CA LYS A 154 -8.19 -11.60 12.88
C LYS A 154 -8.24 -10.39 11.94
N GLN A 155 -7.61 -10.49 10.77
CA GLN A 155 -7.54 -9.43 9.77
C GLN A 155 -8.58 -9.66 8.68
N SER A 156 -9.16 -8.57 8.17
CA SER A 156 -9.96 -8.58 6.93
C SER A 156 -9.07 -8.45 5.70
N LEU A 157 -7.94 -7.75 5.83
CA LEU A 157 -6.99 -7.47 4.76
C LEU A 157 -5.55 -7.45 5.28
N VAL A 158 -4.63 -8.01 4.51
CA VAL A 158 -3.18 -7.91 4.73
C VAL A 158 -2.48 -7.75 3.40
N VAL A 159 -1.58 -6.77 3.32
CA VAL A 159 -0.60 -6.64 2.24
C VAL A 159 0.77 -6.49 2.87
N ALA A 160 1.63 -7.48 2.69
CA ALA A 160 3.01 -7.43 3.15
C ALA A 160 3.98 -7.11 2.02
N CYS A 161 4.97 -6.29 2.36
CA CYS A 161 5.95 -5.79 1.40
C CYS A 161 7.21 -5.31 2.13
N GLY A 162 7.09 -4.21 2.89
CA GLY A 162 8.21 -3.54 3.57
C GLY A 162 9.05 -2.62 2.66
N PRO A 163 10.14 -2.06 3.20
CA PRO A 163 10.55 -2.17 4.60
C PRO A 163 9.61 -1.41 5.54
N ALA A 164 9.68 -1.66 6.85
CA ALA A 164 9.10 -0.73 7.81
C ALA A 164 9.78 0.64 7.67
N LEU A 165 8.99 1.69 7.89
CA LEU A 165 9.46 3.07 7.86
C LEU A 165 9.28 3.73 9.22
N VAL A 166 8.08 3.56 9.78
CA VAL A 166 7.68 4.06 11.09
C VAL A 166 6.92 2.95 11.80
N LEU A 167 7.33 2.64 13.03
CA LEU A 167 6.64 1.73 13.93
C LEU A 167 6.51 2.40 15.29
N ASP A 168 5.39 2.21 15.96
CA ASP A 168 5.12 2.76 17.30
C ASP A 168 5.40 4.28 17.39
N GLY A 169 5.08 5.01 16.33
CA GLY A 169 5.26 6.46 16.23
C GLY A 169 6.73 6.91 16.13
N LYS A 170 7.67 6.01 15.82
CA LYS A 170 9.10 6.30 15.70
C LYS A 170 9.62 5.82 14.36
N VAL A 171 10.61 6.53 13.82
CA VAL A 171 11.34 6.08 12.63
C VAL A 171 12.01 4.75 12.96
N ASP A 172 11.63 3.71 12.21
CA ASP A 172 12.12 2.34 12.34
C ASP A 172 12.33 1.78 10.93
N CYS A 173 13.42 2.23 10.31
CA CYS A 173 13.76 1.94 8.93
C CYS A 173 15.05 1.12 8.86
N ASP A 174 14.92 -0.19 9.13
CA ASP A 174 16.01 -1.17 8.99
C ASP A 174 15.76 -2.08 7.77
N TRP A 175 15.84 -1.48 6.58
CA TRP A 175 15.65 -2.20 5.32
C TRP A 175 16.71 -3.28 5.10
N GLN A 176 17.90 -3.14 5.70
CA GLN A 176 18.99 -4.11 5.58
C GLN A 176 18.61 -5.42 6.28
N SER A 177 18.13 -5.34 7.53
CA SER A 177 17.66 -6.51 8.27
C SER A 177 16.38 -7.10 7.68
N GLU A 178 15.54 -6.28 7.04
CA GLU A 178 14.39 -6.76 6.26
C GLU A 178 14.77 -7.36 4.89
N GLY A 179 16.07 -7.38 4.55
CA GLY A 179 16.62 -8.15 3.45
C GLY A 179 16.63 -7.42 2.10
N PHE A 180 16.44 -6.10 2.06
CA PHE A 180 16.57 -5.32 0.85
C PHE A 180 18.05 -5.20 0.43
N ARG A 181 18.37 -5.58 -0.82
CA ARG A 181 19.73 -5.56 -1.36
C ARG A 181 19.84 -4.98 -2.78
N ASP A 182 18.73 -4.90 -3.51
CA ASP A 182 18.71 -4.43 -4.89
C ASP A 182 19.17 -2.96 -4.97
N PRO A 183 20.29 -2.65 -5.65
CA PRO A 183 20.80 -1.29 -5.79
C PRO A 183 19.77 -0.31 -6.39
N SER A 184 18.91 -0.78 -7.30
CA SER A 184 17.87 0.05 -7.93
C SER A 184 16.73 0.40 -6.97
N VAL A 185 16.60 -0.34 -5.86
CA VAL A 185 15.57 -0.15 -4.85
C VAL A 185 16.09 0.61 -3.64
N ILE A 186 17.36 0.51 -3.26
CA ILE A 186 17.91 1.17 -2.06
C ILE A 186 18.39 2.61 -2.31
N VAL A 187 18.62 3.01 -3.56
CA VAL A 187 19.01 4.40 -3.92
C VAL A 187 17.82 5.37 -3.83
N SER A 188 18.11 6.66 -3.99
CA SER A 188 17.04 7.66 -4.09
C SER A 188 16.26 7.50 -5.39
N THR A 189 14.96 7.23 -5.27
CA THR A 189 14.05 6.95 -6.39
C THR A 189 12.63 7.40 -5.99
N PRO A 190 11.66 7.57 -6.91
CA PRO A 190 10.28 7.82 -6.51
C PRO A 190 9.79 6.76 -5.53
N ARG A 191 9.10 7.17 -4.47
CA ARG A 191 8.55 6.25 -3.46
C ARG A 191 7.05 6.34 -3.41
N MET A 192 6.44 5.22 -3.08
CA MET A 192 5.05 5.14 -2.68
C MET A 192 4.98 4.35 -1.37
N GLY A 193 4.06 4.73 -0.49
CA GLY A 193 3.92 4.12 0.82
C GLY A 193 2.55 4.33 1.41
N ILE A 194 2.21 3.44 2.33
CA ILE A 194 0.99 3.47 3.12
C ILE A 194 1.34 3.63 4.59
N GLY A 195 0.55 4.42 5.29
CA GLY A 195 0.66 4.61 6.73
C GLY A 195 -0.68 5.00 7.33
N TYR A 196 -0.75 5.07 8.64
CA TYR A 196 -1.90 5.58 9.35
C TYR A 196 -1.46 6.42 10.54
N THR A 197 -2.25 7.44 10.91
CA THR A 197 -1.97 8.29 12.07
C THR A 197 -2.41 7.62 13.37
N GLN A 198 -2.05 8.20 14.52
CA GLN A 198 -2.58 7.78 15.82
C GLN A 198 -4.12 7.79 15.88
N ASP A 199 -4.75 8.75 15.19
CA ASP A 199 -6.22 8.86 15.05
C ASP A 199 -6.80 7.87 14.04
N GLN A 200 -5.94 7.02 13.46
CA GLN A 200 -6.26 5.98 12.48
C GLN A 200 -6.77 6.51 11.14
N ASP A 201 -6.44 7.74 10.78
CA ASP A 201 -6.61 8.22 9.40
C ASP A 201 -5.55 7.57 8.51
N LEU A 202 -5.93 7.09 7.33
CA LEU A 202 -5.01 6.46 6.38
C LEU A 202 -4.30 7.52 5.53
N LEU A 203 -3.03 7.29 5.24
CA LEU A 203 -2.23 8.08 4.31
C LEU A 203 -1.74 7.19 3.18
N LEU A 204 -2.01 7.62 1.94
CA LEU A 204 -1.34 7.11 0.75
C LEU A 204 -0.38 8.19 0.27
N VAL A 205 0.91 7.90 0.32
CA VAL A 205 1.97 8.90 0.12
C VAL A 205 2.79 8.52 -1.09
N SER A 206 3.04 9.48 -1.98
CA SER A 206 4.06 9.36 -3.01
C SER A 206 5.09 10.49 -2.90
N SER A 207 6.35 10.21 -3.23
CA SER A 207 7.42 11.19 -3.33
C SER A 207 8.07 11.14 -4.72
N THR A 208 8.61 12.26 -5.18
CA THR A 208 9.32 12.30 -6.47
C THR A 208 10.70 11.64 -6.41
N SER A 209 11.32 11.61 -5.23
CA SER A 209 12.65 11.03 -4.99
C SER A 209 12.93 10.98 -3.49
N ALA A 210 13.24 9.81 -2.96
CA ALA A 210 13.71 9.61 -1.59
C ALA A 210 14.47 8.28 -1.45
N THR A 211 15.47 8.22 -0.56
CA THR A 211 15.93 6.94 0.02
C THR A 211 14.87 6.39 0.99
N PHE A 212 15.04 5.16 1.48
CA PHE A 212 14.12 4.62 2.49
C PHE A 212 14.11 5.47 3.78
N GLU A 213 15.27 5.89 4.24
CA GLU A 213 15.43 6.70 5.45
C GLU A 213 14.80 8.09 5.27
N GLU A 214 15.03 8.74 4.13
CA GLU A 214 14.39 10.03 3.83
C GLU A 214 12.87 9.90 3.77
N PHE A 215 12.37 8.80 3.19
CA PHE A 215 10.94 8.54 3.11
C PHE A 215 10.35 8.19 4.48
N ALA A 216 11.09 7.50 5.35
CA ALA A 216 10.70 7.28 6.73
C ALA A 216 10.56 8.60 7.51
N GLN A 217 11.45 9.56 7.29
CA GLN A 217 11.32 10.91 7.86
C GLN A 217 10.09 11.66 7.31
N VAL A 218 9.75 11.47 6.02
CA VAL A 218 8.51 12.01 5.44
C VAL A 218 7.30 11.43 6.18
N MET A 219 7.20 10.09 6.25
CA MET A 219 6.06 9.42 6.87
C MET A 219 5.91 9.83 8.34
N HIS A 220 7.00 9.83 9.12
CA HIS A 220 6.97 10.23 10.53
C HIS A 220 6.54 11.70 10.73
N LYS A 221 6.90 12.61 9.82
CA LYS A 221 6.49 14.02 9.90
C LYS A 221 5.05 14.26 9.47
N LEU A 222 4.43 13.33 8.75
CA LEU A 222 3.02 13.43 8.38
C LEU A 222 2.08 13.09 9.56
N GLY A 223 2.57 12.37 10.56
CA GLY A 223 1.83 11.97 11.76
C GLY A 223 1.79 10.45 11.90
#